data_AF-A0A2N8C1L5-F1
#
_entry.id   AF-A0A2N8C1L5-F1
#
_cell.length_a   1.000
_cell.length_b   1.000
_cell.length_c   1.000
_cell.angle_alpha   90.00
_cell.angle_beta   90.00
_cell.angle_gamma   90.00
#
_symmetry.space_group_name_H-M   'P 1'
#
loop_
_entity.id
_entity.type
_entity.pdbx_description
1 polymer ?
#
loop_
_entity_poly.entity_id
_entity_poly.type
_entity_poly.pdbx_seq_one_letter_code
_entity_poly.pdbx_strand_id
1 'polypeptide(L)'
;MTDANHETETPAQMRRTTLYLTLAQVPEGKVVSYGQLAELAGLGRAARWVGRTLSQLPGDTKLPWHRVLAAGGRLSLPAGSPSGDEQRARLRMEGVSVLNNRVDIQRHGWRPVEHSG
;
A
#
# COMPACT_ATOMS: atom_id res chain seq x y z
N MET A 1 29.39 15.31 28.25
CA MET A 1 29.44 14.55 26.99
C MET A 1 28.19 13.70 27.00
N THR A 2 27.12 14.24 26.45
CA THR A 2 25.74 13.81 26.73
C THR A 2 25.45 12.49 26.06
N ASP A 3 25.08 11.49 26.85
CA ASP A 3 24.62 10.18 26.38
C ASP A 3 23.45 10.34 25.40
N ALA A 4 23.58 9.65 24.27
CA ALA A 4 22.58 9.57 23.23
C ALA A 4 21.34 8.81 23.76
N ASN A 5 20.23 9.52 23.96
CA ASN A 5 18.90 8.95 24.17
C ASN A 5 18.55 7.99 23.02
N HIS A 6 18.71 6.68 23.25
CA HIS A 6 18.07 5.66 22.43
C HIS A 6 16.58 5.59 22.82
N GLU A 7 15.76 6.48 22.27
CA GLU A 7 14.31 6.34 22.34
C GLU A 7 13.91 5.07 21.59
N THR A 8 13.48 4.06 22.33
CA THR A 8 13.04 2.79 21.75
C THR A 8 11.71 3.03 21.03
N GLU A 9 11.66 2.80 19.71
CA GLU A 9 10.42 2.92 18.94
C GLU A 9 9.30 2.08 19.59
N THR A 10 8.13 2.69 19.81
CA THR A 10 6.98 1.95 20.32
C THR A 10 6.57 0.85 19.34
N PRO A 11 5.97 -0.26 19.79
CA PRO A 11 5.48 -1.31 18.90
C PRO A 11 4.52 -0.81 17.80
N ALA A 12 3.76 0.26 18.09
CA ALA A 12 2.86 0.87 17.13
C ALA A 12 3.61 1.63 16.02
N GLN A 13 4.70 2.33 16.37
CA GLN A 13 5.58 2.99 15.39
C GLN A 13 6.24 1.96 14.49
N MET A 14 6.84 0.92 15.07
CA MET A 14 7.50 -0.15 14.31
C MET A 14 6.56 -0.82 13.30
N ARG A 15 5.32 -1.15 13.70
CA ARG A 15 4.32 -1.72 12.78
C ARG A 15 4.00 -0.81 11.60
N ARG A 16 3.93 0.50 11.84
CA ARG A 16 3.67 1.50 10.80
C ARG A 16 4.88 1.68 9.89
N THR A 17 6.08 1.70 10.46
CA THR A 17 7.34 1.72 9.74
C THR A 17 7.43 0.52 8.78
N THR A 18 7.18 -0.70 9.25
CA THR A 18 7.21 -1.90 8.40
C THR A 18 6.16 -1.85 7.29
N LEU A 19 4.93 -1.38 7.57
CA LEU A 19 3.91 -1.17 6.54
C LEU A 19 4.39 -0.20 5.45
N TYR A 20 4.97 0.95 5.84
CA TYR A 20 5.40 1.97 4.89
C TYR A 20 6.60 1.52 4.06
N LEU A 21 7.57 0.86 4.68
CA LEU A 21 8.72 0.28 3.97
C LEU A 21 8.28 -0.80 2.98
N THR A 22 7.30 -1.63 3.32
CA THR A 22 6.75 -2.65 2.42
C THR A 22 5.96 -2.00 1.27
N LEU A 23 5.14 -0.98 1.58
CA LEU A 23 4.38 -0.24 0.56
C LEU A 23 5.31 0.46 -0.44
N ALA A 24 6.43 1.03 0.04
CA ALA A 24 7.41 1.70 -0.81
C ALA A 24 8.08 0.76 -1.82
N GLN A 25 8.09 -0.56 -1.57
CA GLN A 25 8.67 -1.56 -2.47
C GLN A 25 7.72 -1.98 -3.60
N VAL A 26 6.42 -1.65 -3.54
CA VAL A 26 5.48 -1.98 -4.62
C VAL A 26 5.90 -1.21 -5.87
N PRO A 27 6.33 -1.84 -6.98
CA PRO A 27 6.85 -1.13 -8.15
C PRO A 27 5.79 -0.32 -8.89
N GLU A 28 6.24 0.62 -9.71
CA GLU A 28 5.37 1.31 -10.67
C GLU A 28 4.68 0.31 -11.61
N GLY A 29 3.40 0.56 -11.90
CA GLY A 29 2.60 -0.31 -12.77
C GLY A 29 2.15 -1.62 -12.11
N LYS A 30 2.48 -1.81 -10.82
CA LYS A 30 2.07 -2.97 -10.01
C LYS A 30 1.11 -2.58 -8.90
N VAL A 31 0.27 -3.53 -8.50
CA VAL A 31 -0.75 -3.36 -7.46
C VAL A 31 -0.71 -4.51 -6.46
N VAL A 32 -1.10 -4.23 -5.22
CA VAL A 32 -1.14 -5.20 -4.12
C VAL A 32 -2.47 -5.09 -3.37
N SER A 33 -2.99 -6.19 -2.85
CA SER A 33 -4.16 -6.11 -1.98
C SER A 33 -3.81 -5.69 -0.56
N TYR A 34 -4.75 -5.09 0.19
CA TYR A 34 -4.55 -4.78 1.62
C TYR A 34 -4.12 -6.00 2.45
N GLY A 35 -4.65 -7.18 2.13
CA GLY A 35 -4.29 -8.44 2.80
C GLY A 35 -2.86 -8.86 2.50
N GLN A 36 -2.49 -8.89 1.22
CA GLN A 36 -1.12 -9.21 0.79
C GLN A 36 -0.11 -8.21 1.33
N LEU A 37 -0.44 -6.91 1.34
CA LEU A 37 0.46 -5.90 1.89
C LEU A 37 0.69 -6.10 3.40
N ALA A 38 -0.35 -6.49 4.15
CA ALA A 38 -0.21 -6.82 5.56
C ALA A 38 0.66 -8.07 5.78
N GLU A 39 0.47 -9.09 4.94
CA GLU A 39 1.24 -10.33 4.98
C GLU A 39 2.73 -10.10 4.66
N LEU A 40 3.01 -9.38 3.57
CA LEU A 40 4.37 -9.00 3.16
C LEU A 40 5.07 -8.12 4.20
N ALA A 41 4.31 -7.30 4.95
CA ALA A 41 4.83 -6.49 6.04
C ALA A 41 4.98 -7.26 7.36
N GLY A 42 4.74 -8.57 7.40
CA GLY A 42 4.83 -9.35 8.65
C GLY A 42 3.75 -9.00 9.69
N LEU A 43 2.64 -8.39 9.26
CA LEU A 43 1.55 -7.93 10.13
C LEU A 43 0.40 -8.95 10.25
N GLY A 44 0.50 -10.08 9.56
CA GLY A 44 -0.53 -11.13 9.52
C GLY A 44 -1.84 -10.64 8.90
N ARG A 45 -2.98 -11.01 9.49
CA ARG A 45 -4.33 -10.70 8.97
C ARG A 45 -4.78 -9.25 9.29
N ALA A 46 -3.93 -8.27 9.00
CA ALA A 46 -4.14 -6.87 9.38
C ALA A 46 -4.73 -5.95 8.28
N ALA A 47 -5.37 -6.50 7.25
CA ALA A 47 -5.88 -5.74 6.09
C ALA A 47 -6.73 -4.49 6.46
N ARG A 48 -7.64 -4.62 7.43
CA ARG A 48 -8.47 -3.48 7.90
C ARG A 48 -7.64 -2.40 8.60
N TRP A 49 -6.63 -2.81 9.36
CA TRP A 49 -5.72 -1.87 10.01
C TRP A 49 -4.90 -1.13 8.95
N VAL A 50 -4.36 -1.84 7.95
CA VAL A 50 -3.66 -1.22 6.82
C VAL A 50 -4.54 -0.18 6.14
N GLY A 51 -5.79 -0.52 5.81
CA GLY A 51 -6.73 0.42 5.19
C GLY A 51 -6.93 1.70 6.01
N ARG A 52 -7.12 1.58 7.33
CA ARG A 52 -7.27 2.74 8.23
C ARG A 52 -5.98 3.56 8.34
N THR A 53 -4.82 2.91 8.41
CA THR A 53 -3.54 3.61 8.47
C THR A 53 -3.28 4.38 7.19
N LEU A 54 -3.55 3.79 6.02
CA LEU A 54 -3.37 4.46 4.74
C LEU A 54 -4.38 5.60 4.51
N SER A 55 -5.60 5.51 5.06
CA SER A 55 -6.57 6.61 4.99
C SER A 55 -6.21 7.83 5.84
N GLN A 56 -5.22 7.70 6.73
CA GLN A 56 -4.73 8.78 7.60
C GLN A 56 -3.43 9.42 7.07
N LEU A 57 -2.97 9.00 5.88
CA LEU A 57 -1.77 9.60 5.29
C LEU A 57 -2.00 11.08 4.98
N PRO A 58 -0.99 11.94 5.19
CA PRO A 58 -1.01 13.32 4.71
C PRO A 58 -1.23 13.39 3.20
N GLY A 59 -1.94 14.42 2.72
CA GLY A 59 -2.26 14.56 1.29
C GLY A 59 -1.03 14.72 0.39
N ASP A 60 0.08 15.19 0.93
CA ASP A 60 1.37 15.39 0.25
C ASP A 60 2.30 14.16 0.33
N THR A 61 1.83 13.05 0.89
CA THR A 61 2.60 11.81 1.01
C THR A 61 3.17 11.34 -0.34
N LYS A 62 4.41 10.83 -0.29
CA LYS A 62 5.08 10.19 -1.43
C LYS A 62 4.90 8.68 -1.45
N LEU A 63 4.23 8.10 -0.45
CA LEU A 63 3.95 6.67 -0.43
C LEU A 63 2.98 6.30 -1.57
N PRO A 64 3.21 5.18 -2.28
CA PRO A 64 2.39 4.77 -3.43
C PRO A 64 1.07 4.12 -3.01
N TRP A 65 0.31 4.77 -2.13
CA TRP A 65 -0.94 4.25 -1.57
C TRP A 65 -1.97 3.88 -2.64
N HIS A 66 -1.93 4.54 -3.80
CA HIS A 66 -2.84 4.28 -4.92
C HIS A 66 -2.69 2.87 -5.51
N ARG A 67 -1.53 2.22 -5.28
CA ARG A 67 -1.25 0.83 -5.69
C ARG A 67 -1.94 -0.22 -4.79
N VAL A 68 -2.59 0.18 -3.70
CA VAL A 68 -3.25 -0.73 -2.75
C VAL A 68 -4.75 -0.87 -3.04
N LEU A 69 -5.21 -2.10 -3.24
CA LEU A 69 -6.56 -2.43 -3.66
C LEU A 69 -7.25 -3.41 -2.69
N ALA A 70 -8.57 -3.54 -2.82
CA ALA A 70 -9.28 -4.66 -2.20
C ALA A 70 -8.90 -5.99 -2.86
N ALA A 71 -9.26 -7.10 -2.20
CA ALA A 71 -9.09 -8.44 -2.75
C ALA A 71 -9.70 -8.55 -4.16
N GLY A 72 -9.02 -9.26 -5.05
CA GLY A 72 -9.41 -9.39 -6.45
C GLY A 72 -9.11 -8.16 -7.33
N GLY A 73 -8.46 -7.12 -6.80
CA GLY A 73 -8.11 -5.92 -7.57
C GLY A 73 -9.22 -4.88 -7.67
N ARG A 74 -10.25 -4.94 -6.81
CA ARG A 74 -11.30 -3.92 -6.76
C ARG A 74 -10.76 -2.64 -6.11
N LEU A 75 -11.09 -1.47 -6.66
CA LEU A 75 -10.81 -0.20 -5.99
C LEU A 75 -11.77 -0.04 -4.80
N SER A 76 -11.22 0.24 -3.63
CA SER A 76 -11.99 0.47 -2.40
C SER A 76 -12.58 1.87 -2.32
N LEU A 77 -11.95 2.85 -2.98
CA LEU A 77 -12.36 4.25 -2.93
C LEU A 77 -13.48 4.54 -3.96
N PRO A 78 -14.58 5.18 -3.55
CA PRO A 78 -15.71 5.47 -4.44
C PRO A 78 -15.32 6.28 -5.68
N ALA A 79 -16.04 6.06 -6.79
CA ALA A 79 -16.01 6.95 -7.95
C ALA A 79 -16.50 8.36 -7.56
N GLY A 80 -15.83 9.42 -8.02
CA GLY A 80 -16.23 10.81 -7.74
C GLY A 80 -15.83 11.36 -6.36
N SER A 81 -15.17 10.56 -5.51
CA SER A 81 -14.50 11.10 -4.33
C SER A 81 -13.11 11.63 -4.72
N PRO A 82 -12.60 12.71 -4.09
CA PRO A 82 -11.28 13.25 -4.41
C PRO A 82 -10.17 12.19 -4.31
N SER A 83 -10.17 11.39 -3.26
CA SER A 83 -9.19 10.32 -3.06
C SER A 83 -9.35 9.18 -4.06
N GLY A 84 -10.57 8.80 -4.42
CA GLY A 84 -10.77 7.77 -5.43
C GLY A 84 -10.29 8.24 -6.81
N ASP A 85 -10.60 9.49 -7.18
CA ASP A 85 -10.25 10.02 -8.49
C ASP A 85 -8.74 10.17 -8.63
N GLU A 86 -8.08 10.59 -7.56
CA GLU A 86 -6.62 10.59 -7.47
C GLU A 86 -6.03 9.18 -7.59
N GLN A 87 -6.61 8.18 -6.92
CA GLN A 87 -6.17 6.79 -7.05
C GLN A 87 -6.21 6.33 -8.51
N ARG A 88 -7.33 6.59 -9.19
CA ARG A 88 -7.52 6.23 -10.60
C ARG A 88 -6.58 6.99 -11.52
N ALA A 89 -6.35 8.28 -11.27
CA ALA A 89 -5.42 9.11 -12.04
C ALA A 89 -3.99 8.57 -11.94
N ARG A 90 -3.49 8.34 -10.72
CA ARG A 90 -2.14 7.79 -10.49
C ARG A 90 -1.96 6.41 -11.11
N LEU A 91 -2.93 5.50 -10.94
CA LEU A 91 -2.88 4.18 -11.58
C LEU A 91 -2.78 4.29 -13.12
N ARG A 92 -3.55 5.19 -13.74
CA ARG A 92 -3.48 5.39 -15.20
C ARG A 92 -2.15 5.96 -15.66
N MET A 93 -1.56 6.89 -14.90
CA MET A 93 -0.22 7.43 -15.21
C MET A 93 0.86 6.34 -15.22
N GLU A 94 0.70 5.32 -14.39
CA GLU A 94 1.59 4.14 -14.35
C GLU A 94 1.22 3.05 -15.35
N GLY A 95 0.30 3.32 -16.30
CA GLY A 95 -0.16 2.35 -17.29
C GLY A 95 -1.06 1.24 -16.74
N VAL A 96 -1.61 1.39 -15.53
CA VAL A 96 -2.56 0.44 -14.94
C VAL A 96 -3.99 0.80 -15.36
N SER A 97 -4.59 -0.07 -16.17
CA SER A 97 -5.97 0.11 -16.62
C SER A 97 -6.97 -0.31 -15.53
N VAL A 98 -7.98 0.55 -15.29
CA VAL A 98 -9.11 0.27 -14.39
C VAL A 98 -10.38 0.12 -15.22
N LEU A 99 -10.96 -1.09 -15.21
CA LEU A 99 -12.20 -1.43 -15.91
C LEU A 99 -13.23 -1.92 -14.90
N ASN A 100 -14.46 -1.39 -14.94
CA ASN A 100 -15.54 -1.74 -14.00
C ASN A 100 -15.10 -1.70 -12.52
N ASN A 101 -14.35 -0.64 -12.17
CA ASN A 101 -13.79 -0.43 -10.83
C ASN A 101 -12.86 -1.56 -10.35
N ARG A 102 -12.19 -2.25 -11.28
CA ARG A 102 -11.25 -3.34 -11.02
C ARG A 102 -9.98 -3.21 -11.88
N VAL A 103 -8.86 -3.61 -11.31
CA VAL A 103 -7.58 -3.82 -11.99
C VAL A 103 -7.38 -5.30 -12.27
N ASP A 104 -6.84 -5.62 -13.44
CA ASP A 104 -6.39 -6.97 -13.76
C ASP A 104 -5.16 -7.35 -12.92
N ILE A 105 -5.39 -8.14 -11.88
CA ILE A 105 -4.34 -8.61 -10.97
C ILE A 105 -3.42 -9.65 -11.58
N GLN A 106 -3.80 -10.32 -12.67
CA GLN A 106 -2.90 -11.25 -13.35
C GLN A 106 -1.80 -10.48 -14.07
N ARG A 107 -2.16 -9.35 -14.68
CA ARG A 107 -1.22 -8.47 -15.38
C ARG A 107 -0.42 -7.56 -14.42
N HIS A 108 -1.12 -6.94 -13.47
CA HIS A 108 -0.54 -5.89 -12.62
C HIS A 108 -0.26 -6.34 -11.19
N GLY A 109 -0.63 -7.55 -10.78
CA GLY A 109 -0.36 -8.02 -9.42
C GLY A 109 1.13 -8.01 -9.10
N TRP A 110 1.49 -7.40 -7.97
CA TRP A 110 2.84 -7.48 -7.43
C TRP A 110 3.06 -8.86 -6.82
N ARG A 111 4.12 -9.53 -7.28
CA ARG A 111 4.62 -10.80 -6.76
C ARG A 111 6.11 -10.58 -6.52
N PRO A 112 6.55 -10.25 -5.29
CA PRO A 112 7.97 -10.18 -5.02
C PRO A 112 8.58 -11.55 -5.38
N VAL A 113 9.64 -11.54 -6.19
CA VAL A 113 10.38 -12.76 -6.50
C VAL A 113 10.90 -13.30 -5.18
N GLU A 114 10.49 -14.53 -4.84
CA GLU A 114 11.16 -15.27 -3.80
C GLU A 114 12.61 -15.45 -4.29
N HIS A 115 13.57 -14.85 -3.58
CA HIS A 115 14.95 -15.27 -3.75
C HIS A 115 14.98 -16.71 -3.25
N SER A 116 14.91 -17.65 -4.19
CA SER A 116 15.39 -19.01 -3.95
C SER A 116 16.84 -18.86 -3.51
N GLY A 117 17.12 -19.28 -2.27
CA GLY A 117 18.45 -19.19 -1.66
C GLY A 117 19.51 -19.97 -2.41
#